data_AF-A0A844GDS6-F1
#
_entry.id   AF-A0A844GDS6-F1
#
_cell.length_a   1.000
_cell.length_b   1.000
_cell.length_c   1.000
_cell.angle_alpha   90.00
_cell.angle_beta   90.00
_cell.angle_gamma   90.00
#
_symmetry.space_group_name_H-M   'P 1'
#
loop_
_entity.id
_entity.type
_entity.pdbx_description
1 polymer ?
#
loop_
_entity_poly.entity_id
_entity_poly.type
_entity_poly.pdbx_seq_one_letter_code
_entity_poly.pdbx_strand_id
1 'polypeptide(L)'
;MLRNIPPILSPELLKVLAEMGHGDRLVIGDANFAAASMAKNSILIRCDGLKATELMDAILTLMPLDDFVDKPVMIMDKEPRHADLECPVWDEFKQIVAKYDPRGADACGMISRKDFYKEAKEAYAVIATTETAFYACTILQKGCL
;
A
#
# COMPACT_ATOMS: atom_id res chain seq x y z
N MET A 1 -22.64 4.74 -1.77
CA MET A 1 -22.18 4.58 -3.17
C MET A 1 -22.16 5.93 -3.85
N LEU A 2 -21.00 6.37 -4.33
CA LEU A 2 -20.82 7.64 -5.05
C LEU A 2 -20.52 7.36 -6.52
N ARG A 3 -20.83 8.30 -7.41
CA ARG A 3 -20.52 8.17 -8.84
C ARG A 3 -18.99 8.28 -9.03
N ASN A 4 -18.42 7.41 -9.86
CA ASN A 4 -16.98 7.40 -10.22
C ASN A 4 -15.99 7.17 -9.05
N ILE A 5 -16.46 6.66 -7.91
CA ILE A 5 -15.60 6.29 -6.79
C ILE A 5 -15.73 4.77 -6.57
N PRO A 6 -14.61 4.02 -6.49
CA PRO A 6 -14.66 2.57 -6.30
C PRO A 6 -15.48 2.18 -5.06
N PRO A 7 -16.41 1.19 -5.17
CA PRO A 7 -17.31 0.81 -4.08
C PRO A 7 -16.62 0.31 -2.81
N ILE A 8 -15.42 -0.26 -2.98
CA ILE A 8 -14.68 -0.93 -1.91
C ILE A 8 -13.97 0.06 -0.98
N LEU A 9 -13.88 1.34 -1.38
CA LEU A 9 -13.31 2.39 -0.54
C LEU A 9 -14.35 2.81 0.50
N SER A 10 -14.11 2.46 1.75
CA SER A 10 -14.97 2.85 2.87
C SER A 10 -15.00 4.38 3.03
N PRO A 11 -16.05 4.95 3.65
CA PRO A 11 -16.08 6.38 3.94
C PRO A 11 -14.87 6.88 4.74
N GLU A 12 -14.38 6.05 5.67
CA GLU A 12 -13.19 6.36 6.47
C GLU A 12 -11.91 6.37 5.61
N LEU A 13 -11.74 5.39 4.71
CA LEU A 13 -10.60 5.37 3.80
C LEU A 13 -10.63 6.56 2.84
N LEU A 14 -11.80 6.94 2.32
CA LEU A 14 -11.94 8.14 1.49
C LEU A 14 -11.53 9.41 2.23
N LYS A 15 -11.93 9.57 3.50
CA LYS A 15 -11.49 10.69 4.34
C LYS A 15 -9.97 10.70 4.47
N VAL A 16 -9.36 9.56 4.80
CA VAL A 16 -7.91 9.43 4.95
C VAL A 16 -7.17 9.81 3.67
N LEU A 17 -7.58 9.26 2.52
CA LEU A 17 -7.00 9.62 1.23
C LEU A 17 -7.12 11.12 0.92
N ALA A 18 -8.24 11.75 1.30
CA ALA A 18 -8.50 13.17 1.05
C ALA A 18 -7.66 14.10 1.94
N GLU A 19 -7.43 13.73 3.20
CA GLU A 19 -6.70 14.57 4.16
C GLU A 19 -5.17 14.37 4.16
N MET A 20 -4.68 13.24 3.63
CA MET A 20 -3.25 13.04 3.39
C MET A 20 -2.68 14.16 2.51
N GLY A 21 -1.52 14.70 2.88
CA GLY A 21 -0.73 15.64 2.08
C GLY A 21 0.25 14.96 1.14
N HIS A 22 0.98 15.76 0.36
CA HIS A 22 2.10 15.27 -0.42
C HIS A 22 3.21 14.75 0.51
N GLY A 23 3.74 13.56 0.21
CA GLY A 23 4.77 12.89 1.00
C GLY A 23 4.21 12.01 2.12
N ASP A 24 2.91 12.11 2.45
CA ASP A 24 2.28 11.20 3.39
C ASP A 24 2.27 9.77 2.84
N ARG A 25 2.36 8.81 3.76
CA ARG A 25 2.50 7.40 3.44
C ARG A 25 1.33 6.60 3.96
N LEU A 26 0.86 5.67 3.15
CA LEU A 26 -0.22 4.74 3.45
C LEU A 26 0.31 3.30 3.35
N VAL A 27 0.15 2.53 4.42
CA VAL A 27 0.51 1.10 4.41
C VAL A 27 -0.72 0.28 4.02
N ILE A 28 -0.55 -0.67 3.11
CA ILE A 28 -1.48 -1.79 2.91
C ILE A 28 -0.81 -3.03 3.48
N GLY A 29 -1.36 -3.56 4.57
CA GLY A 29 -0.87 -4.75 5.25
C GLY A 29 -1.66 -6.00 4.90
N ASP A 30 -0.96 -7.11 4.69
CA ASP A 30 -1.56 -8.44 4.56
C ASP A 30 -2.09 -8.98 5.91
N ALA A 31 -2.75 -10.14 5.88
CA ALA A 31 -3.39 -10.76 7.05
C ALA A 31 -2.41 -11.10 8.20
N ASN A 32 -1.11 -11.23 7.91
CA ASN A 32 -0.07 -11.52 8.89
C ASN A 32 0.67 -10.26 9.37
N PHE A 33 0.45 -9.12 8.70
CA PHE A 33 1.07 -7.87 9.10
C PHE A 33 0.56 -7.41 10.46
N ALA A 34 1.46 -6.88 11.29
CA ALA A 34 1.13 -6.41 12.63
C ALA A 34 0.44 -5.03 12.59
N ALA A 35 -0.60 -4.87 11.75
CA ALA A 35 -1.22 -3.60 11.41
C ALA A 35 -1.63 -2.79 12.63
N ALA A 36 -2.35 -3.40 13.58
CA ALA A 36 -2.79 -2.72 14.80
C ALA A 36 -1.63 -2.26 15.70
N SER A 37 -0.49 -2.97 15.69
CA SER A 37 0.70 -2.55 16.45
C SER A 37 1.47 -1.44 15.74
N MET A 38 1.51 -1.46 14.41
CA MET A 38 2.16 -0.41 13.62
C MET A 38 1.35 0.89 13.63
N ALA A 39 0.03 0.78 13.69
CA ALA A 39 -0.90 1.91 13.73
C ALA A 39 -1.09 2.52 15.12
N LYS A 40 -0.26 2.20 16.13
CA LYS A 40 -0.47 2.69 17.51
C LYS A 40 -0.52 4.22 17.61
N ASN A 41 0.23 4.90 16.76
CA ASN A 41 0.33 6.36 16.72
C ASN A 41 -0.20 6.95 15.39
N SER A 42 -0.94 6.16 14.61
CA SER A 42 -1.49 6.56 13.32
C SER A 42 -2.89 5.97 13.14
N ILE A 43 -3.50 6.14 11.96
CA ILE A 43 -4.88 5.70 11.73
C ILE A 43 -4.87 4.22 11.31
N LEU A 44 -5.57 3.37 12.07
CA LEU A 44 -5.83 1.99 11.66
C LEU A 44 -7.15 1.91 10.90
N ILE A 45 -7.12 1.42 9.67
CA ILE A 45 -8.32 1.15 8.87
C ILE A 45 -8.45 -0.36 8.65
N ARG A 46 -9.63 -0.91 8.96
CA ARG A 46 -9.93 -2.33 8.76
C ARG A 46 -10.66 -2.50 7.42
N CYS A 47 -10.03 -3.25 6.51
CA CYS A 47 -10.53 -3.58 5.18
C CYS A 47 -10.60 -5.10 4.99
N ASP A 48 -11.15 -5.79 6.00
CA ASP A 48 -11.32 -7.24 5.96
C ASP A 48 -12.19 -7.70 4.80
N GLY A 49 -11.87 -8.87 4.26
CA GLY A 49 -12.54 -9.46 3.11
C GLY A 49 -12.03 -8.95 1.76
N LEU A 50 -11.13 -7.95 1.74
CA LEU A 50 -10.53 -7.42 0.52
C LEU A 50 -9.11 -7.94 0.32
N LYS A 51 -8.73 -8.11 -0.95
CA LYS A 51 -7.35 -8.36 -1.37
C LYS A 51 -6.54 -7.08 -1.35
N ALA A 52 -5.23 -7.19 -1.12
CA ALA A 52 -4.34 -6.04 -1.12
C ALA A 52 -4.25 -5.40 -2.53
N THR A 53 -4.28 -6.22 -3.58
CA THR A 53 -4.20 -5.79 -4.98
C THR A 53 -5.45 -5.05 -5.44
N GLU A 54 -6.65 -5.57 -5.12
CA GLU A 54 -7.92 -4.88 -5.40
C GLU A 54 -7.98 -3.52 -4.71
N LEU A 55 -7.51 -3.46 -3.46
CA LEU A 55 -7.50 -2.22 -2.70
C LEU A 55 -6.49 -1.20 -3.25
N MET A 56 -5.29 -1.64 -3.64
CA MET A 56 -4.30 -0.77 -4.31
C MET A 56 -4.88 -0.19 -5.60
N ASP A 57 -5.47 -1.03 -6.47
CA ASP A 57 -6.05 -0.59 -7.74
C ASP A 57 -7.13 0.47 -7.50
N ALA A 58 -8.01 0.27 -6.52
CA ALA A 58 -9.02 1.25 -6.14
C ALA A 58 -8.42 2.56 -5.57
N ILE A 59 -7.42 2.47 -4.69
CA ILE A 59 -6.77 3.66 -4.10
C ILE A 59 -6.13 4.52 -5.20
N LEU A 60 -5.41 3.89 -6.14
CA LEU A 60 -4.69 4.60 -7.21
C LEU A 60 -5.61 5.24 -8.26
N THR A 61 -6.89 4.89 -8.31
CA THR A 61 -7.87 5.66 -9.11
C THR A 61 -8.09 7.09 -8.60
N LEU A 62 -7.77 7.37 -7.33
CA LEU A 62 -8.01 8.66 -6.68
C LEU A 62 -6.73 9.33 -6.19
N MET A 63 -5.75 8.56 -5.73
CA MET A 63 -4.54 9.08 -5.09
C MET A 63 -3.36 9.07 -6.07
N PRO A 64 -2.78 10.25 -6.41
CA PRO A 64 -1.56 10.31 -7.21
C PRO A 64 -0.38 9.75 -6.41
N LEU A 65 0.53 9.06 -7.10
CA LEU A 65 1.81 8.63 -6.54
C LEU A 65 2.84 9.75 -6.63
N ASP A 66 3.77 9.77 -5.68
CA ASP A 66 4.79 10.80 -5.57
C ASP A 66 5.82 10.74 -6.71
N ASP A 67 5.92 11.82 -7.49
CA ASP A 67 6.84 12.00 -8.62
C ASP A 67 8.16 12.68 -8.23
N PHE A 68 8.30 13.16 -6.98
CA PHE A 68 9.55 13.70 -6.44
C PHE A 68 10.51 12.63 -5.92
N VAL A 69 10.06 11.38 -5.85
CA VAL A 69 10.87 10.21 -5.45
C VAL A 69 10.84 9.16 -6.54
N ASP A 70 11.96 8.45 -6.75
CA ASP A 70 12.04 7.44 -7.81
C ASP A 70 11.05 6.28 -7.60
N LYS A 71 10.88 5.85 -6.35
CA LYS A 71 10.13 4.66 -5.95
C LYS A 71 9.04 5.00 -4.92
N PRO A 72 7.90 5.61 -5.32
CA PRO A 72 6.82 5.96 -4.38
C PRO A 72 6.06 4.74 -3.83
N VAL A 73 6.25 3.56 -4.44
CA VAL A 73 5.66 2.31 -3.97
C VAL A 73 6.76 1.38 -3.49
N MET A 74 6.73 1.03 -2.20
CA MET A 74 7.71 0.12 -1.61
C MET A 74 7.04 -1.19 -1.22
N ILE A 75 7.54 -2.32 -1.72
CA ILE A 75 7.05 -3.66 -1.45
C ILE A 75 7.98 -4.34 -0.44
N MET A 76 7.43 -4.99 0.58
CA MET A 76 8.23 -5.71 1.57
C MET A 76 8.95 -6.89 0.93
N ASP A 77 10.28 -6.90 1.04
CA ASP A 77 11.13 -7.97 0.51
C ASP A 77 11.19 -9.19 1.43
N LYS A 78 11.57 -10.32 0.84
CA LYS A 78 11.75 -11.60 1.51
C LYS A 78 12.95 -11.56 2.45
N GLU A 79 12.83 -12.32 3.53
CA GLU A 79 13.98 -12.63 4.37
C GLU A 79 14.80 -13.74 3.71
N PRO A 80 16.12 -13.86 3.97
CA PRO A 80 16.97 -14.88 3.35
C PRO A 80 16.44 -16.30 3.48
N ARG A 81 15.78 -16.62 4.60
CA ARG A 81 15.15 -17.93 4.85
C ARG A 81 13.98 -18.27 3.92
N HIS A 82 13.43 -17.29 3.21
CA HIS A 82 12.33 -17.43 2.26
C HIS A 82 12.78 -17.07 0.84
N ALA A 83 14.09 -17.16 0.52
CA ALA A 83 14.61 -16.81 -0.79
C ALA A 83 13.87 -17.51 -1.95
N ASP A 84 13.52 -18.79 -1.75
CA ASP A 84 12.85 -19.63 -2.76
C ASP A 84 11.31 -19.52 -2.73
N LEU A 85 10.73 -18.74 -1.81
CA LEU A 85 9.28 -18.54 -1.75
C LEU A 85 8.82 -17.65 -2.91
N GLU A 86 7.86 -18.12 -3.70
CA GLU A 86 7.27 -17.33 -4.78
C GLU A 86 6.28 -16.29 -4.23
N CYS A 87 6.35 -15.08 -4.78
CA CYS A 87 5.50 -13.95 -4.41
C CYS A 87 4.86 -13.32 -5.66
N PRO A 88 3.92 -14.02 -6.34
CA PRO A 88 3.28 -13.52 -7.56
C PRO A 88 2.55 -12.18 -7.36
N VAL A 89 2.09 -11.91 -6.13
CA VAL A 89 1.47 -10.64 -5.73
C VAL A 89 2.36 -9.41 -5.99
N TRP A 90 3.68 -9.57 -6.02
CA TRP A 90 4.60 -8.48 -6.34
C TRP A 90 4.46 -8.00 -7.78
N ASP A 91 4.24 -8.92 -8.71
CA ASP A 91 4.04 -8.59 -10.12
C ASP A 91 2.64 -8.01 -10.34
N GLU A 92 1.64 -8.50 -9.60
CA GLU A 92 0.30 -7.89 -9.59
C GLU A 92 0.34 -6.42 -9.12
N PHE A 93 1.06 -6.12 -8.03
CA PHE A 93 1.25 -4.74 -7.58
C PHE A 93 1.91 -3.88 -8.66
N LYS A 94 3.00 -4.34 -9.27
CA LYS A 94 3.70 -3.60 -10.35
C LYS A 94 2.79 -3.36 -11.56
N GLN A 95 1.99 -4.35 -11.94
CA GLN A 95 1.03 -4.22 -13.05
C GLN A 95 -0.05 -3.20 -12.73
N ILE A 96 -0.54 -3.16 -11.49
CA ILE A 96 -1.50 -2.16 -11.02
C ILE A 96 -0.88 -0.76 -11.06
N VAL A 97 0.30 -0.59 -10.48
CA VAL A 97 1.01 0.71 -10.48
C VAL A 97 1.24 1.21 -11.90
N ALA A 98 1.58 0.33 -12.84
CA ALA A 98 1.80 0.69 -14.24
C ALA A 98 0.56 1.21 -14.99
N LYS A 99 -0.66 1.03 -14.43
CA LYS A 99 -1.87 1.66 -14.98
C LYS A 99 -1.96 3.15 -14.63
N TYR A 100 -1.33 3.58 -13.54
CA TYR A 100 -1.54 4.91 -12.94
C TYR A 100 -0.28 5.75 -12.86
N ASP A 101 0.91 5.14 -12.96
CA ASP A 101 2.19 5.84 -12.95
C ASP A 101 2.93 5.66 -14.28
N PRO A 102 3.37 6.75 -14.96
CA PRO A 102 4.08 6.67 -16.24
C PRO A 102 5.42 5.94 -16.16
N ARG A 103 6.02 5.81 -14.96
CA ARG A 103 7.24 5.01 -14.75
C ARG A 103 6.97 3.51 -14.76
N GLY A 104 5.70 3.09 -14.75
CA GLY A 104 5.36 1.68 -14.79
C GLY A 104 5.83 0.93 -13.55
N ALA A 105 6.34 -0.29 -13.77
CA ALA A 105 6.94 -1.10 -12.72
C ALA A 105 8.19 -0.44 -12.08
N ASP A 106 8.81 0.53 -12.76
CA ASP A 106 9.94 1.27 -12.21
C ASP A 106 9.54 2.28 -11.13
N ALA A 107 8.25 2.53 -10.88
CA ALA A 107 7.80 3.24 -9.67
C ALA A 107 7.82 2.35 -8.42
N CYS A 108 8.01 1.03 -8.57
CA CYS A 108 8.08 0.09 -7.45
C CYS A 108 9.52 -0.20 -7.03
N GLY A 109 9.76 -0.14 -5.72
CA GLY A 109 10.99 -0.57 -5.06
C GLY A 109 10.75 -1.72 -4.08
N MET A 110 11.84 -2.36 -3.67
CA MET A 110 11.83 -3.36 -2.60
C MET A 110 12.42 -2.75 -1.34
N ILE A 111 11.87 -3.07 -0.18
CA ILE A 111 12.37 -2.62 1.12
C ILE A 111 12.53 -3.81 2.07
N SER A 112 13.61 -3.82 2.84
CA SER A 112 13.83 -4.88 3.82
C SER A 112 12.66 -4.94 4.80
N ARG A 113 12.35 -6.13 5.35
CA ARG A 113 11.30 -6.26 6.36
C ARG A 113 11.55 -5.33 7.55
N LYS A 114 12.79 -5.22 8.01
CA LYS A 114 13.14 -4.35 9.14
C LYS A 114 12.81 -2.89 8.85
N ASP A 115 13.18 -2.38 7.68
CA ASP A 115 12.96 -0.99 7.32
C ASP A 115 11.48 -0.74 7.00
N PHE A 116 10.76 -1.70 6.41
CA PHE A 116 9.32 -1.61 6.22
C PHE A 116 8.60 -1.36 7.55
N TYR A 117 8.93 -2.12 8.60
CA TYR A 117 8.32 -1.93 9.92
C TYR A 117 8.70 -0.61 10.59
N LYS A 118 9.84 -0.01 10.21
CA LYS A 118 10.22 1.33 10.67
C LYS A 118 9.35 2.38 9.97
N GLU A 119 9.26 2.32 8.64
CA GLU A 119 8.49 3.28 7.85
C GLU A 119 6.97 3.16 8.12
N ALA A 120 6.47 1.94 8.36
CA ALA A 120 5.05 1.71 8.67
C ALA A 120 4.58 2.36 9.98
N LYS A 121 5.49 2.55 10.96
CA LYS A 121 5.16 3.25 12.22
C LYS A 121 5.02 4.76 12.04
N GLU A 122 5.69 5.29 11.03
CA GLU A 122 5.71 6.71 10.68
C GLU A 122 4.73 7.02 9.52
N ALA A 123 3.91 6.05 9.11
CA ALA A 123 2.90 6.22 8.08
C ALA A 123 1.68 6.95 8.64
N TYR A 124 1.01 7.74 7.80
CA TYR A 124 -0.21 8.47 8.16
C TYR A 124 -1.34 7.53 8.55
N ALA A 125 -1.47 6.43 7.80
CA ALA A 125 -2.43 5.38 8.06
C ALA A 125 -1.89 4.00 7.68
N VAL A 126 -2.43 2.99 8.35
CA VAL A 126 -2.16 1.57 8.11
C VAL A 126 -3.49 0.87 7.87
N ILE A 127 -3.59 0.20 6.73
CA ILE A 127 -4.75 -0.61 6.38
C ILE A 127 -4.46 -2.07 6.70
N ALA A 128 -5.38 -2.70 7.42
CA ALA A 128 -5.40 -4.14 7.65
C ALA A 128 -6.35 -4.81 6.65
N THR A 129 -5.82 -5.65 5.75
CA THR A 129 -6.60 -6.48 4.84
C THR A 129 -6.69 -7.92 5.35
N THR A 130 -7.38 -8.80 4.63
CA THR A 130 -7.32 -10.26 4.83
C THR A 130 -6.57 -10.95 3.69
N GLU A 131 -5.67 -10.24 3.02
CA GLU A 131 -4.80 -10.81 1.99
C GLU A 131 -3.93 -11.93 2.59
N THR A 132 -3.97 -13.13 2.00
CA THR A 132 -3.25 -14.29 2.50
C THR A 132 -1.98 -14.61 1.72
N ALA A 133 -1.76 -13.94 0.58
CA ALA A 133 -0.49 -14.02 -0.14
C ALA A 133 0.68 -13.57 0.75
N PHE A 134 1.77 -14.32 0.72
CA PHE A 134 2.97 -13.97 1.48
C PHE A 134 3.64 -12.73 0.92
N TYR A 135 4.14 -11.88 1.82
CA TYR A 135 4.84 -10.64 1.47
C TYR A 135 3.99 -9.68 0.62
N ALA A 136 2.67 -9.65 0.88
CA ALA A 136 1.71 -8.77 0.21
C ALA A 136 1.54 -7.43 0.95
N CYS A 137 2.60 -6.96 1.59
CA CYS A 137 2.64 -5.67 2.28
C CYS A 137 3.32 -4.61 1.41
N THR A 138 2.71 -3.43 1.31
CA THR A 138 3.25 -2.31 0.54
C THR A 138 3.01 -0.96 1.21
N ILE A 139 3.88 0.00 0.93
CA ILE A 139 3.76 1.41 1.32
C ILE A 139 3.56 2.22 0.05
N LEU A 140 2.55 3.08 0.03
CA LEU A 140 2.28 4.05 -1.02
C LEU A 140 2.60 5.46 -0.50
N GLN A 141 3.36 6.25 -1.26
CA GLN A 141 3.61 7.65 -0.97
C GLN A 141 2.80 8.56 -1.88
N LYS A 142 2.04 9.49 -1.30
CA LYS A 142 1.13 10.38 -2.02
C LYS A 142 1.88 11.53 -2.70
N GLY A 143 1.57 11.76 -3.97
CA GLY A 143 2.14 12.82 -4.80
C GLY A 143 1.31 14.09 -4.88
N CYS A 144 1.65 14.90 -5.88
CA CYS A 144 0.92 16.09 -6.29
C CYS A 144 0.00 15.78 -7.50
N LEU A 145 -0.88 16.72 -7.86
CA LEU A 145 -1.66 16.72 -9.10
C LEU A 145 -1.10 17.75 -10.09
#